data_AF-A0A534K2R8-F1
#
_entry.id   AF-A0A534K2R8-F1
#
_cell.length_a   1.000
_cell.length_b   1.000
_cell.length_c   1.000
_cell.angle_alpha   90.00
_cell.angle_beta   90.00
_cell.angle_gamma   90.00
#
_symmetry.space_group_name_H-M   'P 1'
#
loop_
_entity.id
_entity.type
_entity.pdbx_description
1 polymer ?
#
loop_
_entity_poly.entity_id
_entity_poly.type
_entity_poly.pdbx_seq_one_letter_code
_entity_poly.pdbx_strand_id
1 'polypeptide(L)'
;MAASASTPCLPMGYSVTYASPSWTVLVDYAPAAPLNVTWYWSWWNGTFESFVGHAGRPPTSFEPVTLDDVDGNGALSASDRIRIWDDSQSLRNATVAWYGDASRVGYTEGLPLSDGHRYGCSGGPLPLWEDPIVLLGASVAVVAVIAGIVLSRRSRR
;
A
#
# COMPACT_ATOMS: atom_id res chain seq x y z
N MET A 1 -21.14 -1.98 -30.29
CA MET A 1 -21.36 -1.47 -28.92
C MET A 1 -20.12 -1.84 -28.13
N ALA A 2 -19.24 -0.86 -27.89
CA ALA A 2 -18.05 -1.08 -27.07
C ALA A 2 -18.51 -1.04 -25.60
N ALA A 3 -18.38 -2.16 -24.90
CA ALA A 3 -18.49 -2.17 -23.46
C ALA A 3 -17.37 -1.26 -22.93
N SER A 4 -17.73 -0.23 -22.18
CA SER A 4 -16.79 0.55 -21.38
C SER A 4 -16.16 -0.42 -20.38
N ALA A 5 -14.97 -0.92 -20.70
CA ALA A 5 -14.18 -1.72 -19.77
C ALA A 5 -13.90 -0.85 -18.56
N SER A 6 -14.50 -1.20 -17.44
CA SER A 6 -14.22 -0.59 -16.15
C SER A 6 -12.76 -0.89 -15.78
N THR A 7 -12.03 0.17 -15.44
CA THR A 7 -10.61 0.14 -15.06
C THR A 7 -10.35 -0.93 -14.01
N PRO A 8 -9.27 -1.74 -14.10
CA PRO A 8 -8.97 -2.77 -13.11
C PRO A 8 -8.78 -2.17 -11.72
N CYS A 9 -9.62 -2.63 -10.79
CA CYS A 9 -9.61 -2.22 -9.40
C CYS A 9 -8.67 -3.14 -8.62
N LEU A 10 -7.42 -2.71 -8.48
CA LEU A 10 -6.44 -3.38 -7.64
C LEU A 10 -5.80 -2.38 -6.68
N PRO A 11 -5.39 -2.83 -5.48
CA PRO A 11 -5.80 -4.04 -4.74
C PRO A 11 -6.84 -3.77 -3.66
N MET A 12 -6.81 -2.62 -2.99
CA MET A 12 -7.65 -2.33 -1.84
C MET A 12 -8.54 -1.12 -2.10
N GLY A 13 -9.83 -1.22 -1.79
CA GLY A 13 -10.69 -0.05 -1.58
C GLY A 13 -10.60 0.36 -0.12
N TYR A 14 -10.54 1.66 0.18
CA TYR A 14 -10.47 2.15 1.54
C TYR A 14 -10.99 3.59 1.68
N SER A 15 -11.29 3.96 2.92
CA SER A 15 -11.54 5.34 3.32
C SER A 15 -10.67 5.73 4.51
N VAL A 16 -10.38 7.03 4.65
CA VAL A 16 -9.47 7.58 5.64
C VAL A 16 -10.21 8.59 6.50
N THR A 17 -10.07 8.47 7.81
CA THR A 17 -10.51 9.48 8.78
C THR A 17 -9.38 9.82 9.74
N TYR A 18 -9.37 11.06 10.22
CA TYR A 18 -8.47 11.47 11.30
C TYR A 18 -9.25 11.75 12.58
N ALA A 19 -8.81 11.12 13.67
CA ALA A 19 -9.24 11.47 15.01
C ALA A 19 -8.00 11.52 15.88
N SER A 20 -7.61 12.72 16.32
CA SER A 20 -6.35 12.92 17.03
C SER A 20 -6.19 11.92 18.18
N PRO A 21 -5.04 11.22 18.28
CA PRO A 21 -3.81 11.39 17.50
C PRO A 21 -3.63 10.32 16.42
N SER A 22 -4.67 9.86 15.74
CA SER A 22 -4.54 8.73 14.80
C SER A 22 -5.33 8.88 13.50
N TRP A 23 -4.73 8.39 12.42
CA TRP A 23 -5.44 8.05 11.20
C TRP A 23 -6.12 6.69 11.35
N THR A 24 -7.31 6.56 10.77
CA THR A 24 -7.99 5.28 10.61
C THR A 24 -8.21 5.07 9.12
N VAL A 25 -7.67 3.98 8.59
CA VAL A 25 -7.94 3.49 7.24
C VAL A 25 -8.96 2.35 7.37
N LEU A 26 -10.20 2.62 6.99
CA LEU A 26 -11.24 1.59 6.90
C LEU A 26 -11.11 0.90 5.55
N VAL A 27 -10.95 -0.42 5.57
CA VAL A 27 -10.88 -1.23 4.36
C VAL A 27 -12.29 -1.43 3.82
N ASP A 28 -12.57 -0.97 2.60
CA ASP A 28 -13.84 -1.19 1.89
C ASP A 28 -13.81 -2.50 1.07
N TYR A 29 -12.63 -2.89 0.59
CA TYR A 29 -12.37 -4.11 -0.19
C TYR A 29 -10.88 -4.43 -0.10
N ALA A 30 -10.49 -5.70 0.04
CA ALA A 30 -9.08 -6.12 0.01
C ALA A 30 -8.93 -7.47 -0.71
N PRO A 31 -7.75 -7.77 -1.28
CA PRO A 31 -7.46 -9.14 -1.69
C PRO A 31 -7.48 -10.05 -0.46
N ALA A 32 -8.04 -11.26 -0.62
CA ALA A 32 -8.04 -12.25 0.45
C ALA A 32 -6.60 -12.69 0.76
N ALA A 33 -6.00 -12.08 1.78
CA ALA A 33 -4.61 -12.27 2.16
C ALA A 33 -4.50 -12.48 3.68
N PRO A 34 -4.02 -13.64 4.14
CA PRO A 34 -3.79 -13.91 5.56
C PRO A 34 -2.81 -12.92 6.19
N LEU A 35 -3.02 -12.57 7.47
CA LEU A 35 -2.23 -11.53 8.12
C LEU A 35 -0.72 -11.84 8.17
N ASN A 36 -0.35 -13.12 8.21
CA ASN A 36 1.05 -13.58 8.23
C ASN A 36 1.83 -13.31 6.93
N VAL A 37 1.12 -12.96 5.86
CA VAL A 37 1.70 -12.53 4.59
C VAL A 37 1.29 -11.09 4.23
N THR A 38 0.77 -10.33 5.20
CA THR A 38 0.51 -8.90 5.05
C THR A 38 1.45 -8.09 5.93
N TRP A 39 1.90 -6.97 5.38
CA TRP A 39 2.95 -6.16 5.98
C TRP A 39 2.60 -4.68 5.88
N TYR A 40 3.21 -3.86 6.74
CA TYR A 40 3.23 -2.41 6.61
C TYR A 40 4.66 -1.90 6.65
N TRP A 41 4.92 -0.77 5.98
CA TRP A 41 6.21 -0.09 6.05
C TRP A 41 6.30 0.70 7.38
N SER A 42 7.19 0.28 8.26
CA SER A 42 7.49 0.96 9.53
C SER A 42 8.57 2.01 9.30
N TRP A 43 8.24 3.29 9.46
CA TRP A 43 9.19 4.38 9.19
C TRP A 43 10.15 4.62 10.35
N TRP A 44 9.78 4.11 11.52
CA TRP A 44 10.59 4.13 12.72
C TRP A 44 11.72 3.11 12.61
N ASN A 45 11.42 1.91 12.10
CA ASN A 45 12.40 0.84 11.95
C ASN A 45 13.01 0.77 10.54
N GLY A 46 12.45 1.50 9.57
CA GLY A 46 12.91 1.50 8.18
C GLY A 46 12.78 0.15 7.48
N THR A 47 11.76 -0.64 7.84
CA THR A 47 11.54 -2.00 7.34
C THR A 47 10.05 -2.33 7.23
N PHE A 48 9.72 -3.39 6.49
CA PHE A 48 8.40 -3.99 6.56
C PHE A 48 8.24 -4.81 7.85
N GLU A 49 7.07 -4.68 8.47
CA GLU A 49 6.65 -5.41 9.67
C GLU A 49 5.32 -6.13 9.42
N SER A 50 5.14 -7.31 10.00
CA SER A 50 3.93 -8.11 9.80
C SER A 50 2.78 -7.63 10.68
N PHE A 51 1.57 -7.56 10.11
CA PHE A 51 0.37 -7.23 10.89
C PHE A 51 0.06 -8.23 12.01
N VAL A 52 0.56 -9.48 11.96
CA VAL A 52 0.32 -10.49 13.01
C VAL A 52 0.77 -10.00 14.39
N GLY A 53 1.89 -9.29 14.46
CA GLY A 53 2.42 -8.77 15.73
C GLY A 53 1.64 -7.59 16.31
N HIS A 54 0.82 -6.95 15.47
CA HIS A 54 0.18 -5.65 15.72
C HIS A 54 -1.35 -5.71 15.61
N ALA A 55 -1.91 -6.90 15.40
CA ALA A 55 -3.35 -7.11 15.34
C ALA A 55 -3.98 -7.09 16.76
N GLY A 56 -5.13 -6.44 16.91
CA GLY A 56 -5.90 -6.43 18.15
C GLY A 56 -5.29 -5.61 19.29
N ARG A 57 -4.36 -4.71 18.99
CA ARG A 57 -3.73 -3.80 19.95
C ARG A 57 -3.98 -2.34 19.55
N PRO A 58 -4.16 -1.42 20.51
CA PRO A 58 -4.25 0.00 20.20
C PRO A 58 -2.88 0.54 19.74
N PRO A 59 -2.83 1.46 18.75
CA PRO A 59 -1.58 2.07 18.33
C PRO A 59 -1.03 3.00 19.42
N THR A 60 0.28 3.15 19.50
CA THR A 60 0.95 4.02 20.47
C THR A 60 1.97 4.92 19.77
N SER A 61 2.52 5.90 20.50
CA SER A 61 3.61 6.73 20.01
C SER A 61 4.89 5.95 19.63
N PHE A 62 5.00 4.68 20.04
CA PHE A 62 6.11 3.78 19.74
C PHE A 62 5.71 2.58 18.88
N GLU A 63 4.40 2.39 18.65
CA GLU A 63 3.83 1.27 17.90
C GLU A 63 2.85 1.86 16.86
N PRO A 64 3.35 2.18 15.66
CA PRO A 64 2.75 3.22 14.85
C PRO A 64 1.59 2.73 13.99
N VAL A 65 1.51 1.42 13.70
CA VAL A 65 0.50 0.85 12.82
C VAL A 65 -0.07 -0.41 13.46
N THR A 66 -1.36 -0.40 13.77
CA THR A 66 -2.07 -1.59 14.26
C THR A 66 -3.22 -1.94 13.33
N LEU A 67 -3.68 -3.19 13.43
CA LEU A 67 -4.82 -3.69 12.68
C LEU A 67 -5.90 -4.16 13.64
N ASP A 68 -7.07 -3.56 13.55
CA ASP A 68 -8.28 -4.09 14.17
C ASP A 68 -8.88 -5.11 13.20
N ASP A 69 -8.63 -6.40 13.48
CA ASP A 69 -9.26 -7.55 12.80
C ASP A 69 -10.70 -7.66 13.34
N VAL A 70 -11.64 -7.00 12.66
CA VAL A 70 -13.00 -6.80 13.18
C VAL A 70 -13.84 -8.07 13.03
N ASP A 71 -13.59 -8.85 11.98
CA ASP A 71 -14.31 -10.10 11.75
C ASP A 71 -13.60 -11.34 12.35
N GLY A 72 -12.35 -11.18 12.80
CA GLY A 72 -11.58 -12.21 13.50
C GLY A 72 -11.13 -13.35 12.60
N ASN A 73 -11.09 -13.13 11.28
CA ASN A 73 -10.82 -14.19 10.31
C ASN A 73 -9.31 -14.45 10.10
N GLY A 74 -8.44 -13.60 10.67
CA GLY A 74 -6.98 -13.72 10.54
C GLY A 74 -6.42 -13.33 9.17
N ALA A 75 -7.17 -12.54 8.39
CA ALA A 75 -6.82 -12.03 7.07
C ALA A 75 -7.29 -10.57 6.92
N LEU A 76 -6.59 -9.78 6.11
CA LEU A 76 -7.03 -8.41 5.82
C LEU A 76 -8.32 -8.45 5.00
N SER A 77 -9.38 -7.83 5.50
CA SER A 77 -10.74 -7.91 4.98
C SER A 77 -11.45 -6.55 4.92
N ALA A 78 -12.59 -6.50 4.22
CA ALA A 78 -13.45 -5.31 4.06
C ALA A 78 -14.16 -4.83 5.35
N SER A 79 -13.88 -5.46 6.49
CA SER A 79 -14.37 -5.04 7.80
C SER A 79 -13.27 -4.44 8.67
N ASP A 80 -12.01 -4.60 8.28
CA ASP A 80 -10.88 -4.30 9.13
C ASP A 80 -10.48 -2.84 9.08
N ARG A 81 -9.71 -2.44 10.08
CA ARG A 81 -9.24 -1.07 10.22
C ARG A 81 -7.76 -1.07 10.49
N ILE A 82 -7.01 -0.33 9.67
CA ILE A 82 -5.61 -0.04 9.95
C ILE A 82 -5.57 1.29 10.69
N ARG A 83 -4.98 1.30 11.89
CA ARG A 83 -4.86 2.49 12.72
C ARG A 83 -3.42 2.95 12.77
N ILE A 84 -3.20 4.23 12.54
CA ILE A 84 -1.85 4.79 12.41
C ILE A 84 -1.69 5.97 13.36
N TRP A 85 -0.73 5.91 14.28
CA TRP A 85 -0.44 7.01 15.20
C TRP A 85 0.23 8.19 14.48
N ASP A 86 -0.32 9.39 14.67
CA ASP A 86 0.16 10.67 14.13
C ASP A 86 -0.28 11.85 15.00
N ASP A 87 0.44 12.09 16.10
CA ASP A 87 0.23 13.25 16.96
C ASP A 87 0.66 14.56 16.28
N SER A 88 1.71 14.50 15.47
CA SER A 88 2.29 15.63 14.75
C SER A 88 1.52 16.07 13.50
N GLN A 89 0.59 15.24 13.00
CA GLN A 89 -0.09 15.40 11.70
C GLN A 89 0.88 15.60 10.53
N SER A 90 2.09 15.05 10.64
CA SER A 90 3.12 15.18 9.61
C SER A 90 3.00 14.12 8.53
N LEU A 91 2.25 13.06 8.78
CA LEU A 91 2.16 11.92 7.89
C LEU A 91 1.21 12.22 6.73
N ARG A 92 1.59 11.72 5.56
CA ARG A 92 0.87 11.98 4.30
C ARG A 92 0.54 10.72 3.53
N ASN A 93 1.21 9.61 3.86
CA ASN A 93 1.03 8.35 3.17
C ASN A 93 1.37 7.20 4.11
N ALA A 94 0.66 6.09 4.03
CA ALA A 94 1.05 4.80 4.58
C ALA A 94 1.38 3.82 3.45
N THR A 95 2.08 2.74 3.75
CA THR A 95 2.35 1.70 2.76
C THR A 95 2.01 0.35 3.35
N VAL A 96 1.16 -0.38 2.66
CA VAL A 96 0.80 -1.78 2.95
C VAL A 96 1.39 -2.67 1.87
N ALA A 97 1.65 -3.92 2.23
CA ALA A 97 2.20 -4.90 1.32
C ALA A 97 1.64 -6.29 1.56
N TRP A 98 1.68 -7.14 0.54
CA TRP A 98 1.15 -8.50 0.58
C TRP A 98 2.10 -9.48 -0.08
N TYR A 99 1.99 -10.73 0.38
CA TYR A 99 2.71 -11.90 -0.09
C TYR A 99 4.23 -11.79 0.13
N GLY A 100 4.90 -12.93 0.29
CA GLY A 100 6.33 -12.98 0.59
C GLY A 100 6.64 -12.73 2.08
N ASP A 101 7.76 -12.08 2.35
CA ASP A 101 8.28 -11.82 3.70
C ASP A 101 8.76 -10.37 3.89
N ALA A 102 9.17 -10.00 5.11
CA ALA A 102 9.64 -8.65 5.44
C ALA A 102 10.81 -8.15 4.55
N SER A 103 11.60 -9.06 3.98
CA SER A 103 12.74 -8.73 3.09
C SER A 103 12.37 -8.74 1.60
N ARG A 104 11.30 -9.45 1.24
CA ARG A 104 10.84 -9.65 -0.14
C ARG A 104 9.32 -9.69 -0.19
N VAL A 105 8.71 -8.51 -0.17
CA VAL A 105 7.27 -8.36 -0.36
C VAL A 105 6.88 -8.56 -1.82
N GLY A 106 5.74 -9.18 -2.07
CA GLY A 106 5.25 -9.47 -3.42
C GLY A 106 4.62 -8.25 -4.10
N TYR A 107 3.80 -7.49 -3.37
CA TYR A 107 3.11 -6.31 -3.87
C TYR A 107 3.03 -5.23 -2.78
N THR A 108 3.06 -3.95 -3.16
CA THR A 108 2.92 -2.81 -2.25
C THR A 108 1.87 -1.81 -2.74
N GLU A 109 1.14 -1.20 -1.82
CA GLU A 109 0.19 -0.11 -2.08
C GLU A 109 0.48 1.07 -1.14
N GLY A 110 0.49 2.27 -1.71
CA GLY A 110 0.53 3.53 -0.96
C GLY A 110 -0.88 4.01 -0.64
N LEU A 111 -1.11 4.42 0.60
CA LEU A 111 -2.38 4.91 1.13
C LEU A 111 -2.24 6.38 1.52
N PRO A 112 -2.63 7.34 0.67
CA PRO A 112 -2.62 8.75 1.03
C PRO A 112 -3.45 9.00 2.30
N LEU A 113 -2.83 9.64 3.29
CA LEU A 113 -3.46 9.99 4.55
C LEU A 113 -3.99 11.42 4.46
N SER A 114 -5.28 11.53 4.16
CA SER A 114 -6.01 12.79 4.09
C SER A 114 -7.41 12.56 4.63
N ASP A 115 -7.86 13.42 5.53
CA ASP A 115 -9.14 13.22 6.22
C ASP A 115 -10.31 13.30 5.21
N GLY A 116 -11.19 12.31 5.25
CA GLY A 116 -12.28 12.14 4.28
C GLY A 116 -11.84 11.57 2.92
N HIS A 117 -10.57 11.18 2.75
CA HIS A 117 -10.13 10.51 1.53
C HIS A 117 -10.84 9.17 1.34
N ARG A 118 -11.20 8.85 0.10
CA ARG A 118 -11.74 7.56 -0.29
C ARG A 118 -11.12 7.13 -1.60
N TYR A 119 -10.61 5.90 -1.62
CA TYR A 119 -10.12 5.23 -2.79
C TYR A 119 -10.96 3.97 -3.00
N GLY A 120 -11.57 3.84 -4.16
CA GLY A 120 -12.48 2.74 -4.44
C GLY A 120 -12.86 2.80 -5.90
N CYS A 121 -13.07 1.63 -6.48
CA CYS A 121 -13.10 1.49 -7.92
C CYS A 121 -14.37 0.70 -8.28
N SER A 122 -15.22 1.31 -9.10
CA SER A 122 -16.52 0.76 -9.48
C SER A 122 -16.40 -0.05 -10.77
N GLY A 123 -16.27 -1.38 -10.67
CA GLY A 123 -16.72 -2.32 -11.72
C GLY A 123 -15.75 -3.42 -12.18
N GLY A 124 -16.19 -4.68 -12.02
CA GLY A 124 -16.05 -5.77 -13.03
C GLY A 124 -14.70 -6.49 -13.20
N PRO A 125 -14.71 -7.78 -13.64
CA PRO A 125 -13.56 -8.68 -13.60
C PRO A 125 -12.53 -8.49 -14.73
N LEU A 126 -11.27 -8.86 -14.47
CA LEU A 126 -10.11 -8.78 -15.38
C LEU A 126 -10.11 -9.85 -16.50
N PRO A 127 -9.63 -9.50 -17.72
CA PRO A 127 -9.07 -10.46 -18.66
C PRO A 127 -7.60 -10.78 -18.30
N LEU A 128 -7.24 -12.07 -18.37
CA LEU A 128 -6.00 -12.69 -17.89
C LEU A 128 -4.70 -12.36 -18.69
N TRP A 129 -4.50 -11.15 -19.20
CA TRP A 129 -3.29 -10.91 -20.03
C TRP A 129 -2.67 -9.50 -20.00
N GLU A 130 -3.03 -8.62 -19.04
CA GLU A 130 -2.28 -7.37 -18.82
C GLU A 130 -1.77 -7.26 -17.37
N ASP A 131 -0.57 -7.81 -17.14
CA ASP A 131 0.25 -7.71 -15.92
C ASP A 131 0.90 -6.32 -15.78
N PRO A 132 0.72 -5.61 -14.64
CA PRO A 132 1.55 -4.48 -14.29
C PRO A 132 2.71 -4.92 -13.36
N ILE A 133 3.76 -5.44 -13.99
CA ILE A 133 5.16 -5.25 -13.53
C ILE A 133 5.58 -3.75 -13.66
N VAL A 134 4.69 -2.88 -14.13
CA VAL A 134 4.99 -1.53 -14.59
C VAL A 134 4.53 -0.48 -13.59
N LEU A 135 5.28 -0.30 -12.50
CA LEU A 135 5.36 1.01 -11.82
C LEU A 135 6.70 1.23 -11.09
N LEU A 136 7.55 0.22 -10.95
CA LEU A 136 8.96 0.37 -10.51
C LEU A 136 10.00 0.19 -11.65
N GLY A 137 9.58 -0.23 -12.86
CA GLY A 137 10.48 -0.38 -14.01
C GLY A 137 10.75 0.92 -14.81
N ALA A 138 9.91 1.94 -14.70
CA ALA A 138 10.03 3.16 -15.50
C ALA A 138 11.12 4.13 -15.00
N SER A 139 11.47 4.08 -13.72
CA SER A 139 12.48 4.98 -13.13
C SER A 139 13.92 4.57 -13.44
N VAL A 140 14.18 3.28 -13.69
CA VAL A 140 15.54 2.77 -13.94
C VAL A 140 15.95 2.94 -15.41
N ALA A 141 15.01 2.89 -16.35
CA ALA A 141 15.30 3.07 -17.78
C ALA A 141 15.68 4.52 -18.14
N VAL A 142 15.08 5.53 -17.48
CA VAL A 142 15.37 6.95 -17.78
C VAL A 142 16.78 7.33 -17.32
N VAL A 143 17.25 6.80 -16.18
CA VAL A 143 18.61 7.08 -15.67
C VAL A 143 19.69 6.40 -16.53
N ALA A 144 19.45 5.17 -17.01
CA ALA A 144 20.39 4.46 -17.87
C ALA A 144 20.56 5.12 -19.26
N VAL A 145 19.47 5.64 -19.84
CA VAL A 145 19.51 6.35 -21.14
C VAL A 145 20.22 7.70 -21.02
N ILE A 146 19.99 8.45 -19.94
CA ILE A 146 20.69 9.73 -19.71
C ILE A 146 22.19 9.50 -19.46
N ALA A 147 22.56 8.50 -18.66
CA ALA A 147 23.97 8.16 -18.42
C ALA A 147 24.69 7.72 -19.71
N GLY A 148 24.05 6.93 -20.57
CA GLY A 148 24.60 6.50 -21.86
C GLY A 148 24.80 7.66 -22.85
N ILE A 149 23.89 8.63 -22.89
CA ILE A 149 24.01 9.82 -23.75
C ILE A 149 25.11 10.76 -23.26
N VAL A 150 25.26 10.95 -21.94
CA VAL A 150 26.31 11.79 -21.37
C VAL A 150 27.70 11.17 -21.56
N LEU A 151 27.83 9.85 -21.39
CA LEU A 151 29.11 9.15 -21.59
C LEU A 151 29.53 9.08 -23.05
N SER A 152 28.59 8.88 -23.99
CA SER A 152 28.91 8.83 -25.44
C SER A 152 29.33 10.20 -26.02
N ARG A 153 28.88 11.31 -25.44
CA ARG A 153 29.32 12.67 -25.83
C ARG A 153 30.69 13.04 -25.29
N ARG A 154 31.17 12.37 -24.24
CA ARG A 154 32.47 12.63 -23.62
C ARG A 154 33.63 11.85 -24.26
N SER A 155 33.35 10.74 -24.95
CA SER A 155 34.38 9.95 -25.67
C SER A 155 34.60 10.39 -27.13
N ARG A 156 33.82 11.35 -27.64
CA ARG A 156 33.93 11.90 -29.01
C ARG A 156 34.49 13.33 -29.05
N ARG A 157 35.09 13.80 -27.97
CA ARG A 157 35.89 15.03 -27.93
C ARG A 157 37.33 14.69 -27.57
#